data_AF-A0A2V6FW63-F1
#
_entry.id   AF-A0A2V6FW63-F1
#
_cell.length_a   1.000
_cell.length_b   1.000
_cell.length_c   1.000
_cell.angle_alpha   90.00
_cell.angle_beta   90.00
_cell.angle_gamma   90.00
#
_symmetry.space_group_name_H-M   'P 1'
#
loop_
_entity.id
_entity.type
_entity.pdbx_description
1 polymer ?
#
loop_
_entity_poly.entity_id
_entity_poly.type
_entity_poly.pdbx_seq_one_letter_code
_entity_poly.pdbx_strand_id
1 'polypeptide(L)' 'MLIFLKGRDAHDYKFSSAVLEDYQNVGPAWRDRYLAASVFNLRGSGDSNNDMVKRARAALQG' A
#
# COMPACT_ATOMS: atom_id res chain seq x y z
N MET A 1 1.09 -0.96 -8.85
CA MET A 1 0.70 -0.69 -7.45
C MET A 1 1.93 -0.75 -6.56
N LEU A 2 2.52 0.40 -6.23
CA LEU A 2 3.80 0.52 -5.51
C LEU A 2 3.70 0.16 -4.01
N ILE A 3 2.47 0.06 -3.49
CA ILE A 3 2.19 -0.13 -2.07
C ILE A 3 2.71 -1.48 -1.56
N PHE A 4 2.58 -2.53 -2.36
CA PHE A 4 3.11 -3.86 -2.06
C PHE A 4 4.64 -3.97 -2.12
N LEU A 5 5.30 -3.09 -2.88
CA LEU A 5 6.76 -3.08 -3.01
C LEU A 5 7.45 -2.29 -1.89
N LYS A 6 6.68 -1.50 -1.14
CA LYS A 6 7.18 -0.46 -0.24
C LYS A 6 6.82 -0.70 1.23
N GLY A 7 5.69 -1.36 1.52
CA GLY A 7 5.26 -1.68 2.88
C GLY A 7 6.31 -2.56 3.57
N ARG A 8 6.79 -2.14 4.75
CA ARG A 8 7.85 -2.84 5.51
C ARG A 8 7.32 -3.98 6.36
N ASP A 9 6.02 -3.98 6.63
CA ASP A 9 5.34 -4.92 7.52
C ASP A 9 4.00 -5.35 6.91
N ALA A 10 3.51 -6.53 7.29
CA ALA A 10 2.21 -7.06 6.93
C ALA A 10 1.05 -6.09 7.27
N HIS A 11 1.25 -5.20 8.23
CA HIS A 11 0.28 -4.17 8.59
C HIS A 11 0.00 -3.20 7.43
N ASP A 12 1.03 -2.71 6.74
CA ASP A 12 0.88 -1.79 5.60
C ASP A 12 0.16 -2.46 4.43
N TYR A 13 0.44 -3.76 4.22
CA TYR A 13 -0.22 -4.59 3.20
C TYR A 13 -1.71 -4.75 3.50
N LYS A 14 -2.05 -5.17 4.73
CA LYS A 14 -3.43 -5.41 5.15
C LYS A 14 -4.25 -4.13 5.11
N PHE A 15 -3.69 -3.04 5.61
CA PHE A 15 -4.34 -1.74 5.62
C PHE A 15 -4.62 -1.25 4.20
N SER A 16 -3.62 -1.29 3.32
CA SER A 16 -3.79 -0.82 1.94
C SER A 16 -4.76 -1.67 1.13
N SER A 17 -4.78 -2.99 1.37
CA SER A 17 -5.73 -3.90 0.73
C SER A 17 -7.16 -3.65 1.23
N ALA A 18 -7.34 -3.51 2.54
CA ALA A 18 -8.63 -3.20 3.15
C ALA A 18 -9.19 -1.86 2.64
N VAL A 19 -8.35 -0.83 2.56
CA VAL A 19 -8.77 0.49 2.03
C VAL A 19 -9.24 0.41 0.58
N LEU A 20 -8.55 -0.37 -0.26
CA LEU A 20 -8.94 -0.50 -1.67
C LEU A 20 -10.21 -1.34 -1.85
N GLU A 21 -10.40 -2.38 -1.03
CA GLU A 21 -11.61 -3.19 -1.01
C GLU A 21 -12.82 -2.37 -0.51
N ASP A 22 -12.65 -1.67 0.61
CA ASP A 22 -13.68 -0.82 1.22
C ASP A 22 -14.05 0.37 0.33
N TYR A 23 -13.11 0.96 -0.41
CA TYR A 23 -13.41 2.06 -1.35
C TYR A 23 -14.53 1.69 -2.33
N GLN A 24 -14.58 0.43 -2.78
CA GLN A 24 -15.64 -0.03 -3.68
C GLN A 24 -16.99 -0.19 -2.95
N ASN A 25 -16.96 -0.52 -1.66
CA ASN A 25 -18.14 -0.74 -0.83
C ASN A 25 -18.68 0.56 -0.18
N VAL A 26 -17.86 1.60 -0.07
CA VAL A 26 -18.25 2.91 0.44
C VAL A 26 -19.17 3.60 -0.57
N GLY A 27 -20.21 4.27 -0.06
CA GLY A 27 -21.15 5.03 -0.90
C GLY A 27 -20.45 6.12 -1.73
N PRO A 28 -20.86 6.37 -2.99
CA PRO A 28 -20.14 7.24 -3.93
C PRO A 28 -19.79 8.62 -3.38
N ALA A 29 -20.68 9.22 -2.57
CA ALA A 29 -20.47 10.54 -1.96
C ALA A 29 -19.32 10.60 -0.93
N TRP A 30 -18.89 9.45 -0.40
CA TRP A 30 -17.88 9.35 0.66
C TRP A 30 -16.56 8.74 0.20
N ARG A 31 -16.53 8.12 -0.98
CA ARG A 31 -15.38 7.39 -1.52
C ARG A 31 -14.10 8.23 -1.54
N ASP A 32 -14.16 9.42 -2.12
CA ASP A 32 -12.96 10.25 -2.29
C ASP A 32 -12.44 10.79 -0.95
N ARG A 33 -13.35 11.10 -0.01
CA ARG A 33 -12.98 11.51 1.35
C ARG A 33 -12.36 10.37 2.15
N TYR A 34 -12.92 9.17 2.03
CA TYR A 34 -12.41 7.95 2.63
C TYR A 34 -11.01 7.63 2.10
N LEU A 35 -10.81 7.69 0.78
CA LEU A 35 -9.51 7.46 0.17
C LEU A 35 -8.49 8.52 0.62
N ALA A 36 -8.86 9.81 0.58
CA ALA A 36 -7.99 10.90 0.99
C ALA A 36 -7.52 10.78 2.46
N ALA A 37 -8.42 10.37 3.36
CA ALA A 37 -8.07 10.13 4.77
C ALA A 37 -7.09 8.94 4.93
N SER A 38 -7.27 7.90 4.11
CA SER A 38 -6.43 6.71 4.14
C SER A 38 -5.05 6.91 3.51
N VAL A 39 -4.89 7.86 2.57
CA VAL A 39 -3.61 8.15 1.89
C VAL A 39 -2.49 8.54 2.86
N PHE A 40 -2.81 9.13 4.02
CA PHE A 40 -1.81 9.41 5.06
C PHE A 40 -1.08 8.15 5.55
N ASN A 41 -1.77 7.01 5.57
CA ASN A 41 -1.23 5.70 5.96
C ASN A 41 -0.81 4.84 4.76
N LEU A 42 -1.09 5.28 3.53
CA LEU A 42 -0.61 4.61 2.32
C LEU A 42 0.83 5.05 2.04
N ARG A 43 1.76 4.09 2.04
CA ARG A 43 3.16 4.36 1.74
C ARG A 43 3.32 4.86 0.30
N GLY A 44 3.77 6.10 0.17
CA GLY A 44 3.96 6.78 -1.11
C GLY A 44 5.24 6.35 -1.83
N SER A 45 5.41 6.78 -3.07
CA SER A 45 6.64 6.55 -3.85
C SER A 45 7.91 7.09 -3.18
N GLY A 46 7.78 8.11 -2.32
CA GLY A 46 8.86 8.73 -1.54
C GLY A 46 9.26 8.01 -0.24
N ASP A 47 8.52 6.98 0.20
CA ASP A 47 8.88 6.24 1.41
C ASP A 47 10.19 5.43 1.23
N SER A 48 10.67 4.78 2.27
CA SER A 48 11.83 3.88 2.13
C SER A 48 11.42 2.59 1.39
N ASN A 49 12.21 2.15 0.40
CA ASN A 49 11.97 0.87 -0.27
C ASN A 49 12.12 -0.29 0.73
N ASN A 50 11.23 -1.28 0.67
CA ASN A 50 11.31 -2.45 1.54
C ASN A 50 12.59 -3.26 1.23
N ASP A 51 13.44 -3.45 2.23
CA ASP A 51 14.71 -4.17 2.09
C ASP A 51 14.51 -5.67 1.76
N MET A 52 13.37 -6.26 2.13
CA MET A 52 13.01 -7.63 1.74
C MET A 52 12.75 -7.74 0.23
N VAL A 53 12.09 -6.74 -0.36
CA VAL A 53 11.87 -6.70 -1.82
C VAL A 53 13.20 -6.54 -2.57
N LYS A 54 14.14 -5.75 -2.02
CA LYS A 54 15.50 -5.66 -2.58
C LYS A 54 16.22 -7.01 -2.52
N ARG A 55 16.15 -7.71 -1.39
CA ARG A 55 16.77 -9.04 -1.23
C ARG A 55 16.16 -10.09 -2.16
N ALA A 56 14.83 -10.13 -2.28
CA ALA A 56 14.15 -11.04 -3.20
C ALA A 56 14.53 -10.79 -4.66
N ARG A 57 14.62 -9.52 -5.08
CA ARG A 57 15.10 -9.17 -6.43
C ARG A 57 16.55 -9.58 -6.66
N ALA A 58 17.43 -9.41 -5.67
CA ALA A 58 18.82 -9.84 -5.79
C ALA A 58 18.94 -11.38 -5.92
N ALA A 59 18.13 -12.14 -5.19
CA ALA A 59 18.13 -13.60 -5.26
C ALA A 59 17.57 -14.17 -6.59
N LEU A 60 16.70 -13.42 -7.28
CA LEU A 60 16.17 -13.80 -8.59
C LEU A 60 17.08 -13.39 -9.77
N GLN A 61 18.14 -12.62 -9.51
CA GLN A 61 19.11 -12.16 -10.51
C GLN A 61 20.45 -12.92 -10.44
N GLY A 62 20.60 -13.86 -9.50
CA GLY A 62 21.70 -14.84 -9.43
C GLY A 62 21.25 -16.19 -9.95
#